data_AF-A0A382RDR2-F1
#
_entry.id   AF-A0A382RDR2-F1
#
_cell.length_a   1.000
_cell.length_b   1.000
_cell.length_c   1.000
_cell.angle_alpha   90.00
_cell.angle_beta   90.00
_cell.angle_gamma   90.00
#
_symmetry.space_group_name_H-M   'P 1'
#
loop_
_entity.id
_entity.type
_entity.pdbx_description
1 polymer ?
#
loop_
_entity_poly.entity_id
_entity_poly.type
_entity_poly.pdbx_seq_one_letter_code
_entity_poly.pdbx_strand_id
1 'polypeptide(L)' 'MGHAVEKIGADVIARYRRGCGDDVHFLIGMDEHGQKVQQEADKHDSQPQDWVDRIAESFQKV' A
#
# COMPACT_ATOMS: atom_id res chain seq x y z
N MET A 1 -1.59 -8.68 -9.06
CA MET A 1 -0.61 -9.72 -8.65
C MET A 1 0.73 -9.13 -8.23
N GLY A 2 1.33 -8.16 -8.94
CA GLY A 2 2.64 -7.58 -8.58
C GLY A 2 2.74 -7.04 -7.14
N HIS A 3 1.79 -6.21 -6.71
CA HIS A 3 1.80 -5.63 -5.36
C HIS A 3 1.75 -6.65 -4.22
N ALA A 4 1.17 -7.84 -4.44
CA ALA A 4 1.13 -8.88 -3.41
C ALA A 4 2.51 -9.53 -3.23
N VAL A 5 3.22 -9.79 -4.33
CA VAL A 5 4.57 -10.37 -4.32
C VAL A 5 5.55 -9.42 -3.63
N GLU A 6 5.47 -8.13 -3.95
CA GLU A 6 6.28 -7.09 -3.31
C GLU A 6 6.07 -7.03 -1.80
N LYS A 7 4.80 -6.94 -1.35
CA LYS A 7 4.45 -6.88 0.08
C LYS A 7 4.89 -8.12 0.85
N ILE A 8 4.59 -9.31 0.32
CA ILE A 8 4.95 -10.58 0.97
C ILE A 8 6.47 -10.73 1.00
N GLY A 9 7.16 -10.41 -0.10
CA GLY A 9 8.62 -10.48 -0.16
C GLY A 9 9.27 -9.56 0.87
N ALA A 10 8.79 -8.32 0.99
CA ALA A 10 9.30 -7.37 1.96
C ALA A 10 9.02 -7.81 3.42
N ASP A 11 7.84 -8.36 3.71
CA ASP A 11 7.50 -8.93 5.03
C ASP A 11 8.40 -10.14 5.38
N VAL A 12 8.62 -11.06 4.43
CA VAL A 12 9.50 -12.24 4.63
C VAL A 12 10.92 -11.80 4.96
N ILE A 13 11.47 -10.82 4.24
CA ILE A 13 12.81 -10.28 4.49
C ILE A 13 12.87 -9.63 5.87
N ALA A 14 11.88 -8.82 6.23
CA ALA A 14 11.84 -8.15 7.52
C ALA A 14 11.78 -9.15 8.69
N ARG A 15 10.97 -10.22 8.58
CA ARG A 15 10.89 -11.29 9.59
C ARG A 15 12.19 -12.07 9.72
N TYR A 16 12.80 -12.42 8.60
CA TYR A 16 14.08 -13.14 8.59
C TYR A 16 15.16 -12.32 9.31
N ARG A 17 15.29 -11.02 8.98
CA ARG A 17 16.28 -10.12 9.56
C ARG A 17 16.09 -9.92 11.08
N ARG A 18 14.85 -9.75 11.54
CA ARG A 18 14.55 -9.74 12.99
C ARG A 18 14.94 -11.07 13.65
N GLY A 19 14.70 -12.20 12.98
CA GLY A 19 15.12 -13.51 13.46
C GLY A 19 16.65 -13.67 13.56
N CYS A 20 17.42 -12.92 12.77
CA CYS A 20 18.88 -12.84 12.85
C CYS A 20 19.39 -11.88 13.93
N GLY A 21 18.51 -11.17 14.65
CA GLY A 21 18.88 -10.20 15.68
C GLY A 21 19.11 -8.77 15.18
N ASP A 22 18.80 -8.48 13.91
CA ASP A 22 18.85 -7.12 13.37
C ASP A 22 17.68 -6.28 13.92
N ASP A 23 17.93 -5.00 14.21
CA ASP A 23 16.87 -4.02 14.45
C ASP A 23 16.24 -3.61 13.11
N VAL A 24 14.94 -3.86 12.94
CA VAL A 24 14.24 -3.74 11.65
C VAL A 24 12.97 -2.92 11.77
N HIS A 25 12.98 -1.75 11.15
CA HIS A 25 11.78 -0.97 10.86
C HIS A 25 11.18 -1.39 9.50
N PHE A 26 9.92 -1.82 9.50
CA PHE A 26 9.19 -2.20 8.29
C PHE A 26 8.12 -1.15 7.99
N LEU A 27 8.21 -0.53 6.80
CA LEU A 27 7.33 0.55 6.35
C LEU A 27 6.81 0.23 4.96
N ILE A 28 5.49 0.28 4.79
CA ILE A 28 4.79 0.19 3.51
C ILE A 28 3.66 1.23 3.49
N GLY A 29 3.24 1.61 2.29
CA GLY A 29 2.17 2.58 2.09
C GLY A 29 1.60 2.52 0.68
N MET A 30 0.83 3.55 0.34
CA MET A 30 0.22 3.71 -0.98
C MET A 30 0.72 5.00 -1.62
N ASP A 31 0.80 4.98 -2.95
CA ASP A 31 0.95 6.20 -3.75
C ASP A 31 -0.44 6.68 -4.17
N GLU A 32 -0.85 7.80 -3.60
CA GLU A 32 -2.19 8.36 -3.73
C GLU A 32 -2.28 9.47 -4.80
N HIS A 33 -1.15 9.79 -5.44
CA HIS A 33 -1.10 10.88 -6.41
C HIS A 33 -0.95 10.37 -7.84
N GLY A 34 -1.53 11.11 -8.79
CA GLY A 34 -1.29 10.91 -10.22
C GLY A 34 -2.56 10.88 -11.05
N GLN A 35 -2.36 10.97 -12.38
CA GLN A 35 -3.46 11.11 -13.33
C GLN A 35 -4.46 9.94 -13.29
N LYS A 36 -3.98 8.73 -12.99
CA LYS A 36 -4.84 7.55 -12.86
C LYS A 36 -5.80 7.67 -11.67
N VAL A 37 -5.35 8.23 -10.55
CA VAL A 37 -6.20 8.44 -9.37
C VAL A 37 -7.35 9.38 -9.72
N GLN A 38 -7.05 10.50 -10.37
CA GLN A 38 -8.07 11.42 -10.87
C GLN A 38 -9.05 10.73 -11.83
N GLN A 39 -8.53 10.00 -12.81
CA GLN A 39 -9.36 9.30 -13.80
C GLN A 39 -10.29 8.26 -13.17
N GLU A 40 -9.84 7.52 -12.16
CA GLU A 40 -10.69 6.57 -11.45
C GLU A 40 -11.71 7.29 -10.55
N ALA A 41 -11.32 8.36 -9.86
CA ALA A 41 -12.24 9.17 -9.08
C ALA A 41 -13.38 9.75 -9.95
N ASP A 42 -13.05 10.28 -11.14
CA ASP A 42 -14.01 10.80 -12.10
C ASP A 42 -14.98 9.71 -12.60
N LYS A 43 -14.48 8.49 -12.86
CA LYS A 43 -15.33 7.34 -13.25
C LYS A 43 -16.30 6.91 -12.16
N HIS A 44 -15.97 7.21 -10.91
CA HIS A 44 -16.74 6.86 -9.73
C HIS A 44 -17.51 8.05 -9.13
N ASP A 45 -17.62 9.17 -9.86
CA ASP A 45 -18.30 10.40 -9.44
C ASP A 45 -17.84 10.87 -8.04
N SER A 46 -16.55 10.72 -7.74
CA SER A 46 -15.94 10.98 -6.43
C SER A 46 -14.84 12.04 -6.54
N GLN A 47 -14.55 12.75 -5.45
CA GLN A 47 -13.31 13.53 -5.39
C GLN A 47 -12.09 12.58 -5.29
N PRO A 48 -10.92 12.98 -5.80
CA PRO A 48 -9.70 12.17 -5.73
C PRO A 48 -9.32 11.76 -4.31
N GLN A 49 -9.45 12.68 -3.35
CA GLN A 49 -9.15 12.42 -1.94
C GLN A 49 -10.08 11.34 -1.37
N ASP A 50 -11.40 11.51 -1.54
CA ASP A 50 -12.39 10.54 -1.08
C ASP A 50 -12.17 9.14 -1.69
N TRP A 51 -11.70 9.10 -2.95
CA TRP A 51 -11.38 7.86 -3.65
C TRP A 51 -10.18 7.14 -3.02
N VAL A 52 -9.07 7.86 -2.77
CA VAL A 52 -7.87 7.24 -2.18
C VAL A 52 -8.08 6.88 -0.71
N ASP A 53 -8.84 7.68 0.05
CA ASP A 53 -9.17 7.40 1.45
C ASP A 53 -9.93 6.07 1.57
N ARG A 54 -10.89 5.82 0.68
CA ARG A 54 -11.62 4.53 0.62
C ARG A 54 -10.69 3.35 0.33
N ILE A 55 -9.71 3.54 -0.56
CA ILE A 55 -8.71 2.50 -0.85
C ILE A 55 -7.79 2.31 0.36
N ALA A 56 -7.40 3.38 1.05
CA ALA A 56 -6.53 3.35 2.23
C ALA A 56 -7.17 2.54 3.37
N GLU A 57 -8.47 2.72 3.61
CA GLU A 57 -9.21 1.91 4.57
C GLU A 57 -9.13 0.41 4.27
N SER A 58 -9.15 0.03 2.98
CA SER A 58 -9.02 -1.36 2.57
C SER A 58 -7.58 -1.87 2.72
N PHE A 59 -6.59 -1.02 2.48
CA PHE A 59 -5.16 -1.33 2.60
C PHE A 59 -4.78 -1.58 4.06
N GLN A 60 -5.33 -0.81 4.99
CA GLN A 60 -4.98 -0.90 6.42
C GLN A 60 -5.65 -2.04 7.17
N LYS A 61 -6.68 -2.67 6.57
CA LYS A 61 -7.34 -3.87 7.14
C LYS A 61 -6.54 -5.16 6.92
N VAL A 62 -5.44 -5.10 6.16
CA VAL A 62 -4.55 -6.22 5.83
C VAL A 62 -3.27 -6.12 6.65
#